data_AF-A0A7C1BPY7-F1
#
_entry.id   AF-A0A7C1BPY7-F1
#
_cell.length_a   1.000
_cell.length_b   1.000
_cell.length_c   1.000
_cell.angle_alpha   90.00
_cell.angle_beta   90.00
_cell.angle_gamma   90.00
#
_symmetry.space_group_name_H-M   'P 1'
#
loop_
_entity.id
_entity.type
_entity.pdbx_description
1 polymer ?
#
loop_
_entity_poly.entity_id
_entity_poly.type
_entity_poly.pdbx_seq_one_letter_code
_entity_poly.pdbx_strand_id
1 'polypeptide(L)' 'YIREDDLAREPLLIKEGFMKVPEKPGLGIELDEEALQNYLIK' A
#
# COMPACT_ATOMS: atom_id res chain seq x y z
N TYR A 1 -3.73 12.86 2.66
CA TYR A 1 -4.44 11.75 3.32
C TYR A 1 -3.65 10.48 3.09
N ILE A 2 -2.61 10.25 3.90
CA ILE A 2 -1.94 8.96 4.01
C ILE A 2 -2.77 8.21 5.06
N ARG A 3 -3.25 7.02 4.74
CA ARG A 3 -4.01 6.22 5.71
C ARG A 3 -2.99 5.70 6.73
N GLU A 4 -3.29 5.80 8.02
CA GLU A 4 -2.40 5.33 9.10
C GLU A 4 -2.07 3.83 9.00
N ASP A 5 -2.84 3.07 8.21
CA ASP A 5 -2.68 1.63 7.99
C ASP A 5 -2.05 1.27 6.62
N ASP A 6 -1.37 2.19 5.94
CA ASP A 6 -0.80 1.89 4.62
C ASP A 6 0.44 0.99 4.76
N LEU A 7 0.24 -0.31 4.57
CA LEU A 7 1.30 -1.32 4.54
C LEU A 7 2.03 -1.34 3.18
N ALA A 8 1.62 -0.54 2.20
CA ALA A 8 2.35 -0.41 0.95
C ALA A 8 3.51 0.59 1.12
N ARG A 9 4.71 0.22 0.65
CA ARG A 9 5.89 1.10 0.63
C ARG A 9 5.67 2.40 -0.15
N GLU A 10 4.87 2.31 -1.21
CA GLU A 10 4.53 3.43 -2.07
C GLU A 10 3.03 3.73 -1.94
N PRO A 11 2.63 5.00 -1.73
CA PRO A 11 1.23 5.34 -1.61
C PRO A 11 0.49 5.10 -2.93
N LEU A 12 -0.73 4.56 -2.83
CA LEU A 12 -1.58 4.37 -4.00
C LEU A 12 -2.03 5.71 -4.58
N LEU A 13 -1.77 5.92 -5.86
CA LEU A 13 -2.11 7.16 -6.55
C LEU A 13 -3.62 7.22 -6.82
N ILE A 14 -4.30 8.13 -6.11
CA ILE A 14 -5.71 8.44 -6.34
C ILE A 14 -5.79 9.79 -7.05
N LYS A 15 -6.45 9.81 -8.22
CA LYS A 15 -6.72 11.02 -9.00
C LYS A 15 -8.21 11.10 -9.32
N GLU A 16 -8.82 12.23 -8.96
CA GLU A 16 -10.25 12.49 -9.24
C GLU A 16 -11.20 11.41 -8.68
N GLY A 17 -10.84 10.81 -7.55
CA GLY A 17 -11.63 9.74 -6.91
C GLY A 17 -11.37 8.33 -7.47
N PHE A 18 -10.51 8.19 -8.49
CA PHE A 18 -10.14 6.92 -9.08
C PHE A 18 -8.70 6.55 -8.73
N MET A 19 -8.45 5.27 -8.46
CA MET A 19 -7.11 4.75 -8.27
C MET A 19 -6.47 4.47 -9.63
N LYS A 20 -5.22 4.93 -9.84
CA LYS A 20 -4.43 4.51 -10.99
C LYS A 20 -4.07 3.04 -10.84
N VAL A 21 -4.42 2.22 -11.83
CA VAL A 21 -4.04 0.80 -11.86
C VAL A 21 -2.51 0.70 -11.94
N PRO A 22 -1.86 -0.04 -11.03
CA PRO A 22 -0.41 -0.27 -11.09
C PRO A 22 0.01 -1.03 -12.36
N GLU A 23 1.20 -0.72 -12.88
CA GLU A 23 1.80 -1.41 -14.03
C GLU A 23 2.72 -2.57 -13.62
N LYS A 24 3.08 -2.63 -12.33
CA LYS A 24 3.88 -3.72 -11.74
C LYS A 24 3.05 -5.02 -11.70
N PRO A 25 3.69 -6.21 -11.81
CA PRO A 25 2.99 -7.48 -11.77
C PRO A 25 2.31 -7.77 -10.42
N GLY A 26 1.33 -8.68 -10.44
CA GLY A 26 0.56 -9.06 -9.25
C GLY A 26 -0.39 -7.95 -8.79
N LEU A 27 -0.39 -7.66 -7.48
CA LEU A 27 -1.14 -6.52 -6.92
C LEU A 27 -0.48 -5.17 -7.24
N GLY A 28 0.76 -5.18 -7.75
CA GLY A 28 1.50 -3.98 -8.12
C GLY A 28 1.87 -3.07 -6.95
N ILE A 29 1.98 -3.64 -5.75
CA ILE A 29 2.45 -2.99 -4.53
C ILE A 29 3.64 -3.75 -3.96
N GLU A 30 4.46 -3.06 -3.16
CA GLU A 30 5.50 -3.65 -2.32
C GLU A 30 5.12 -3.43 -0.87
N LEU A 31 5.24 -4.48 -0.04
CA LEU A 31 4.88 -4.42 1.36
C LEU A 31 5.99 -3.75 2.17
N ASP A 32 5.60 -2.94 3.14
CA ASP A 32 6.49 -2.44 4.18
C ASP A 32 6.62 -3.49 5.30
N GLU A 33 7.68 -4.28 5.22
CA GLU A 33 7.99 -5.34 6.17
C GLU A 33 8.25 -4.83 7.59
N GLU A 34 8.71 -3.58 7.75
CA GLU A 34 8.91 -2.98 9.08
C GLU A 34 7.57 -2.60 9.70
N ALA A 35 6.68 -2.00 8.92
CA ALA A 35 5.33 -1.69 9.35
C ALA A 35 4.53 -2.97 9.68
N LEU A 36 4.69 -4.02 8.88
CA LEU A 36 4.02 -5.32 9.05
C LEU A 36 4.26 -5.92 10.44
N GLN A 37 5.46 -5.74 11.03
CA GLN A 37 5.77 -6.29 12.36
C GLN A 37 4.77 -5.86 13.43
N ASN A 38 4.18 -4.67 13.30
CA ASN A 38 3.23 -4.13 14.27
C ASN A 38 1.84 -4.77 14.21
N TYR A 39 1.54 -5.50 13.13
CA TYR A 39 0.23 -6.10 12.86
C TYR A 39 0.26 -7.64 12.90
N LEU A 40 1.39 -8.25 13.25
CA LEU A 40 1.49 -9.70 13.39
C LEU A 40 0.69 -10.17 14.62
N ILE A 41 -0.26 -11.08 14.40
CA ILE A 41 -1.03 -11.74 15.46
C ILE A 41 -0.47 -13.15 15.64
N LYS A 42 -0.29 -13.58 16.90
CA LYS A 42 0.22 -14.90 17.28
C LYS A 42 -0.81 -16.02 17.17
#